data_AF-A0A3Q9G2U4-F1
#
_entry.id   AF-A0A3Q9G2U4-F1
#
_cell.length_a   1.000
_cell.length_b   1.000
_cell.length_c   1.000
_cell.angle_alpha   90.00
_cell.angle_beta   90.00
_cell.angle_gamma   90.00
#
_symmetry.space_group_name_H-M   'P 1'
#
loop_
_entity.id
_entity.type
_entity.pdbx_description
1 polymer ?
#
loop_
_entity_poly.entity_id
_entity_poly.type
_entity_poly.pdbx_seq_one_letter_code
_entity_poly.pdbx_strand_id
1 'polypeptide(L)'
;MGRFRLLLRWAIVAGPTVLRMVRTYAPVIKKLIDSNPEAVSKLTGKLKDYQGAKEKKGVAGASARLEVLREQVTYLYGSANTPEVAEKAMAWKGQLAKIESSIPLIEVLSAKEQKKKLKEINERIDDLSNEILAAVVEDDIQDAEVIDEDQ
;
A
#
# COMPACT_ATOMS: atom_id res chain seq x y z
N MET A 1 19.84 7.20 9.96
CA MET A 1 19.64 7.90 8.65
C MET A 1 19.34 6.97 7.46
N GLY A 2 20.02 5.83 7.28
CA GLY A 2 19.82 4.97 6.09
C GLY A 2 18.39 4.44 5.90
N ARG A 3 17.76 3.95 6.98
CA ARG A 3 16.38 3.43 6.97
C ARG A 3 15.34 4.48 6.59
N PHE A 4 15.45 5.69 7.14
CA PHE A 4 14.55 6.79 6.78
C PHE A 4 14.60 7.14 5.29
N ARG A 5 15.81 7.15 4.70
CA ARG A 5 15.97 7.40 3.26
C ARG A 5 15.38 6.28 2.41
N LEU A 6 15.53 5.02 2.84
CA LEU A 6 14.90 3.87 2.19
C LEU A 6 13.37 3.96 2.22
N LEU A 7 12.81 4.27 3.38
CA LEU A 7 11.37 4.47 3.54
C LEU A 7 10.86 5.59 2.62
N LEU A 8 11.52 6.76 2.63
CA LEU A 8 11.17 7.87 1.73
C LEU A 8 11.25 7.47 0.25
N ARG A 9 12.30 6.73 -0.15
CA ARG A 9 12.45 6.25 -1.52
C ARG A 9 11.25 5.41 -1.95
N TRP A 10 10.82 4.48 -1.10
CA TRP A 10 9.66 3.65 -1.41
C TRP A 10 8.34 4.40 -1.33
N ALA A 11 8.19 5.33 -0.39
CA ALA A 11 7.00 6.18 -0.29
C ALA A 11 6.81 7.07 -1.53
N ILE A 12 7.90 7.62 -2.11
CA ILE A 12 7.84 8.39 -3.36
C ILE A 12 7.26 7.55 -4.51
N VAL A 13 7.68 6.29 -4.62
CA VAL A 13 7.26 5.39 -5.70
C VAL A 13 5.86 4.81 -5.46
N ALA A 14 5.50 4.59 -4.20
CA ALA A 14 4.16 4.19 -3.79
C ALA A 14 3.14 5.27 -4.15
N GLY A 15 3.49 6.55 -3.92
CA GLY A 15 2.83 7.70 -4.52
C GLY A 15 2.75 8.92 -3.60
N PRO A 16 2.15 10.02 -4.08
CA PRO A 16 2.23 11.33 -3.41
C PRO A 16 1.54 11.36 -2.04
N THR A 17 0.45 10.62 -1.86
CA THR A 17 -0.27 10.54 -0.57
C THR A 17 0.57 9.81 0.48
N VAL A 18 1.15 8.67 0.11
CA VAL A 18 2.05 7.88 0.96
C VAL A 18 3.27 8.71 1.38
N LEU A 19 3.88 9.40 0.41
CA LEU A 19 5.00 10.31 0.67
C LEU A 19 4.63 11.44 1.64
N ARG A 20 3.42 11.99 1.51
CA ARG A 20 2.93 13.03 2.43
C ARG A 20 2.84 12.47 3.84
N MET A 21 2.23 11.30 4.04
CA MET A 21 2.12 10.69 5.37
C MET A 21 3.49 10.45 6.00
N VAL A 22 4.42 9.80 5.27
CA VAL A 22 5.79 9.58 5.77
C VAL A 22 6.50 10.90 6.14
N ARG A 23 6.23 11.99 5.42
CA ARG A 23 6.80 13.31 5.75
C ARG A 23 6.11 13.98 6.94
N THR A 24 4.79 13.91 7.03
CA THR A 24 4.00 14.45 8.14
C THR A 24 4.47 13.85 9.45
N TYR A 25 4.63 12.52 9.47
CA TYR A 25 5.08 11.76 10.63
C TYR A 25 6.61 11.60 10.70
N ALA A 26 7.38 12.39 9.94
CA ALA A 26 8.84 12.26 9.92
C ALA A 26 9.52 12.37 11.29
N PRO A 27 9.10 13.25 12.23
CA PRO A 27 9.68 13.29 13.57
C PRO A 27 9.47 11.98 14.34
N VAL A 28 8.26 11.40 14.23
CA VAL A 28 7.86 10.15 14.89
C VAL A 28 8.65 8.99 14.31
N ILE A 29 8.67 8.86 12.98
CA ILE A 29 9.44 7.82 12.28
C ILE A 29 10.93 7.91 12.63
N LYS A 30 11.48 9.12 12.81
CA LYS A 30 12.88 9.27 13.24
C LYS A 30 13.10 8.70 14.65
N LYS A 31 12.20 8.96 15.60
CA LYS A 31 12.27 8.35 16.93
C LYS A 31 12.14 6.82 16.83
N LEU A 32 11.18 6.33 16.05
CA LEU A 32 10.96 4.90 15.83
C LEU A 32 12.17 4.18 15.24
N ILE A 33 12.97 4.84 14.38
CA ILE A 33 14.20 4.23 13.87
C ILE A 33 15.19 3.91 14.99
N ASP A 34 15.20 4.73 16.04
CA ASP A 34 16.12 4.62 17.16
C ASP A 34 15.53 3.73 18.27
N SER A 35 14.22 3.81 18.55
CA SER A 35 13.54 3.02 19.59
C SER A 35 13.07 1.64 19.12
N ASN A 36 12.48 1.54 17.92
CA ASN A 36 11.92 0.31 17.35
C ASN A 36 12.26 0.15 15.86
N PRO A 37 13.51 -0.21 15.53
CA PRO A 37 13.95 -0.37 14.15
C PRO A 37 13.21 -1.48 13.38
N GLU A 38 12.57 -2.41 14.07
CA GLU A 38 11.79 -3.48 13.45
C GLU A 38 10.49 -2.94 12.87
N ALA A 39 9.77 -2.07 13.58
CA ALA A 39 8.56 -1.42 13.08
C ALA A 39 8.82 -0.67 11.76
N VAL A 40 9.90 0.11 11.71
CA VAL A 40 10.28 0.81 10.47
C VAL A 40 10.68 -0.16 9.36
N SER A 41 11.30 -1.28 9.70
CA SER A 41 11.65 -2.33 8.72
C SER A 41 10.40 -3.00 8.15
N LYS A 42 9.38 -3.28 8.97
CA LYS A 42 8.08 -3.81 8.52
C LYS A 42 7.39 -2.82 7.57
N LEU A 43 7.28 -1.56 7.97
CA LEU A 43 6.70 -0.50 7.14
C LEU A 43 7.43 -0.35 5.80
N THR A 44 8.76 -0.33 5.83
CA THR A 44 9.60 -0.26 4.63
C THR A 44 9.42 -1.50 3.76
N GLY A 45 9.25 -2.68 4.36
CA GLY A 45 8.97 -3.95 3.69
C GLY A 45 7.68 -3.89 2.88
N LYS A 46 6.56 -3.49 3.50
CA LYS A 46 5.26 -3.37 2.83
C LYS A 46 5.32 -2.46 1.58
N LEU A 47 5.99 -1.31 1.69
CA LEU A 47 6.16 -0.39 0.54
C LEU A 47 7.09 -0.98 -0.55
N LYS A 48 8.13 -1.71 -0.13
CA LYS A 48 9.04 -2.41 -1.05
C LYS A 48 8.31 -3.53 -1.79
N ASP A 49 7.46 -4.30 -1.13
CA ASP A 49 6.73 -5.42 -1.75
C ASP A 49 5.80 -4.92 -2.84
N TYR A 50 5.07 -3.83 -2.57
CA TYR A 50 4.25 -3.18 -3.59
C TYR A 50 5.08 -2.65 -4.76
N GLN A 51 6.25 -2.10 -4.47
CA GLN A 51 7.15 -1.58 -5.50
C GLN A 51 7.76 -2.71 -6.35
N GLY A 52 8.11 -3.85 -5.75
CA GLY A 52 8.49 -5.06 -6.48
C GLY A 52 7.36 -5.62 -7.36
N ALA A 53 6.12 -5.53 -6.89
CA ALA A 53 4.95 -5.90 -7.70
C ALA A 53 4.77 -4.98 -8.93
N LYS A 54 5.10 -3.68 -8.82
CA LYS A 54 5.09 -2.73 -9.94
C LYS A 54 6.13 -3.03 -11.03
N GLU A 55 7.20 -3.77 -10.72
CA GLU A 55 8.23 -4.10 -11.72
C GLU A 55 7.74 -5.14 -12.74
N LYS A 56 6.76 -5.96 -12.35
CA LYS A 56 6.08 -6.91 -13.24
C LYS A 56 5.19 -6.14 -14.23
N LYS A 57 5.15 -6.60 -15.48
CA LYS A 57 4.39 -5.95 -16.57
C LYS A 57 3.13 -6.72 -16.94
N GLY A 58 2.19 -6.02 -17.58
CA GLY A 58 0.97 -6.61 -18.12
C GLY A 58 0.03 -7.16 -17.03
N VAL A 59 -0.70 -8.22 -17.38
CA VAL A 59 -1.67 -8.90 -16.49
C VAL A 59 -1.00 -9.41 -15.21
N ALA A 60 0.18 -10.02 -15.32
CA ALA A 60 0.93 -10.51 -14.17
C ALA A 60 1.32 -9.38 -13.19
N GLY A 61 1.63 -8.19 -13.71
CA GLY A 61 1.92 -7.01 -12.89
C GLY A 61 0.70 -6.48 -12.17
N ALA A 62 -0.42 -6.34 -12.88
CA ALA A 62 -1.68 -5.93 -12.25
C ALA A 62 -2.10 -6.92 -11.14
N SER A 63 -2.00 -8.22 -11.41
CA SER A 63 -2.36 -9.27 -10.45
C SER A 63 -1.48 -9.23 -9.20
N ALA A 64 -0.15 -9.13 -9.37
CA ALA A 64 0.78 -9.06 -8.25
C ALA A 64 0.54 -7.82 -7.36
N ARG A 65 0.20 -6.68 -7.97
CA ARG A 65 -0.11 -5.46 -7.21
C ARG A 65 -1.41 -5.62 -6.42
N LEU A 66 -2.44 -6.22 -7.02
CA LEU A 66 -3.70 -6.49 -6.33
C LEU A 66 -3.53 -7.44 -5.15
N GLU A 67 -2.67 -8.46 -5.30
CA GLU A 67 -2.34 -9.40 -4.22
C GLU A 67 -1.76 -8.68 -3.00
N VAL A 68 -0.74 -7.85 -3.21
CA VAL A 68 -0.13 -7.04 -2.13
C VAL A 68 -1.16 -6.12 -1.48
N LEU A 69 -1.98 -5.42 -2.29
CA LEU A 69 -3.00 -4.51 -1.75
C LEU A 69 -4.09 -5.25 -0.97
N ARG A 70 -4.46 -6.47 -1.38
CA ARG A 70 -5.43 -7.30 -0.67
C ARG A 70 -4.89 -7.74 0.70
N GLU A 71 -3.61 -8.08 0.78
CA GLU A 71 -2.95 -8.36 2.07
C GLU A 71 -2.98 -7.12 2.97
N GLN A 72 -2.63 -5.94 2.43
CA GLN A 72 -2.67 -4.68 3.17
C GLN A 72 -4.08 -4.31 3.66
N VAL A 73 -5.10 -4.52 2.83
CA VAL A 73 -6.50 -4.30 3.23
C VAL A 73 -6.94 -5.30 4.29
N THR A 74 -6.48 -6.55 4.21
CA THR A 74 -6.79 -7.57 5.23
C THR A 74 -6.12 -7.23 6.56
N TYR A 75 -4.87 -6.76 6.50
CA TYR A 75 -4.15 -6.23 7.65
C TYR A 75 -4.94 -5.08 8.31
N LEU A 76 -5.27 -4.03 7.55
CA LEU A 76 -6.02 -2.88 8.05
C LEU A 76 -7.39 -3.24 8.64
N TYR A 77 -8.08 -4.21 8.06
CA TYR A 77 -9.33 -4.69 8.62
C TYR A 77 -9.13 -5.41 9.96
N GLY A 78 -8.03 -6.16 10.09
CA GLY A 78 -7.69 -6.87 11.32
C GLY A 78 -7.12 -5.98 12.44
N SER A 79 -6.44 -4.89 12.08
CA SER A 79 -5.91 -3.89 13.02
C SER A 79 -6.87 -2.73 13.30
N ALA A 80 -8.05 -2.71 12.66
CA ALA A 80 -8.98 -1.59 12.76
C ALA A 80 -9.42 -1.31 14.21
N ASN A 81 -8.90 -0.21 14.76
CA ASN A 81 -9.27 0.29 16.08
C ASN A 81 -10.56 1.11 16.08
N THR A 82 -11.07 1.49 14.90
CA THR A 82 -12.35 2.21 14.75
C THR A 82 -13.24 1.60 13.66
N PRO A 83 -14.58 1.75 13.77
CA PRO A 83 -15.51 1.30 12.73
C PRO A 83 -15.23 1.91 11.36
N GLU A 84 -14.80 3.17 11.29
CA GLU A 84 -14.53 3.87 10.04
C GLU A 84 -13.35 3.24 9.27
N VAL A 85 -12.32 2.77 9.98
CA VAL A 85 -11.18 2.07 9.36
C VAL A 85 -11.65 0.72 8.80
N ALA A 86 -12.45 -0.02 9.56
CA ALA A 86 -13.00 -1.30 9.12
C ALA A 86 -13.91 -1.14 7.89
N GLU A 87 -14.76 -0.12 7.86
CA GLU A 87 -15.62 0.20 6.71
C GLU A 87 -14.81 0.55 5.46
N LYS A 88 -13.78 1.40 5.59
CA LYS A 88 -12.88 1.72 4.48
C LYS A 88 -12.17 0.49 3.95
N ALA A 89 -11.64 -0.36 4.83
CA ALA A 89 -10.98 -1.60 4.44
C ALA A 89 -11.95 -2.54 3.69
N MET A 90 -13.20 -2.69 4.15
CA MET A 90 -14.22 -3.47 3.44
C MET A 90 -14.55 -2.87 2.06
N ALA A 91 -14.66 -1.54 1.96
CA ALA A 91 -14.90 -0.87 0.70
C ALA A 91 -13.75 -1.11 -0.30
N TRP A 92 -12.50 -0.96 0.13
CA TRP A 92 -11.33 -1.25 -0.70
C TRP A 92 -11.28 -2.73 -1.11
N LYS A 93 -11.57 -3.66 -0.20
CA LYS A 93 -11.66 -5.10 -0.51
C LYS A 93 -12.63 -5.35 -1.66
N GLY A 94 -13.82 -4.75 -1.61
CA GLY A 94 -14.80 -4.85 -2.69
C GLY A 94 -14.33 -4.25 -4.01
N GLN A 95 -13.60 -3.13 -3.97
CA GLN A 95 -13.05 -2.49 -5.17
C GLN A 95 -11.93 -3.32 -5.80
N LEU A 96 -11.01 -3.85 -5.00
CA LEU A 96 -9.95 -4.74 -5.45
C LEU A 96 -10.50 -6.01 -6.09
N ALA A 97 -11.50 -6.66 -5.45
CA ALA A 97 -12.14 -7.86 -5.98
C ALA A 97 -12.81 -7.63 -7.34
N LYS A 98 -13.44 -6.45 -7.53
CA LYS A 98 -14.02 -6.07 -8.83
C LYS A 98 -12.94 -5.97 -9.92
N ILE A 99 -11.80 -5.34 -9.61
CA ILE A 99 -10.69 -5.24 -10.56
C ILE A 99 -10.13 -6.63 -10.86
N GLU A 100 -9.86 -7.43 -9.83
CA GLU A 100 -9.33 -8.79 -9.94
C GLU A 100 -10.22 -9.67 -10.84
N SER A 101 -11.54 -9.64 -10.63
CA SER A 101 -12.49 -10.40 -11.46
C SER A 101 -12.49 -9.99 -12.94
N SER A 102 -12.03 -8.77 -13.26
CA SER A 102 -11.94 -8.29 -14.63
C SER A 102 -10.66 -8.70 -15.35
N ILE A 103 -9.62 -9.13 -14.63
CA ILE A 103 -8.31 -9.45 -15.20
C ILE A 103 -8.35 -10.59 -16.22
N PRO A 104 -8.99 -11.74 -15.94
CA PRO A 104 -9.04 -12.85 -16.91
C PRO A 104 -9.71 -12.47 -18.23
N LEU A 105 -10.63 -11.51 -18.20
CA LEU A 105 -11.33 -11.02 -19.39
C LEU A 105 -10.44 -10.16 -20.29
N ILE A 106 -9.29 -9.69 -19.80
CA ILE A 106 -8.34 -8.94 -20.61
C ILE A 106 -7.65 -9.86 -21.61
N GLU A 107 -7.24 -11.06 -21.18
CA GLU A 107 -6.42 -11.95 -22.00
C GLU A 107 -7.10 -12.42 -23.29
N VAL A 108 -8.44 -12.41 -23.31
CA VAL A 108 -9.25 -12.76 -24.49
C VAL A 108 -9.43 -11.62 -25.49
N LEU A 109 -9.03 -10.39 -25.15
CA LEU A 109 -9.16 -9.22 -26.02
C LEU A 109 -8.05 -9.16 -27.07
N SER A 110 -8.26 -8.35 -28.11
CA SER A 110 -7.18 -8.04 -29.06
C SER A 110 -6.02 -7.30 -28.38
N ALA A 111 -4.78 -7.46 -28.86
CA ALA A 111 -3.60 -6.82 -28.24
C ALA A 111 -3.73 -5.29 -28.05
N LYS A 112 -4.41 -4.61 -28.98
CA LYS A 112 -4.69 -3.17 -28.88
C LYS A 112 -5.63 -2.86 -27.71
N GLU A 113 -6.68 -3.65 -27.56
CA GLU A 113 -7.67 -3.49 -26.49
C GLU A 113 -7.11 -3.91 -25.14
N GLN A 114 -6.29 -4.98 -25.10
CA GLN A 114 -5.55 -5.38 -23.90
C GLN A 114 -4.72 -4.23 -23.35
N LYS A 115 -3.91 -3.58 -24.21
CA LYS A 115 -3.08 -2.45 -23.80
C LYS A 115 -3.93 -1.29 -23.24
N LYS A 116 -5.07 -1.00 -23.88
CA LYS A 116 -6.00 0.04 -23.41
C LYS A 116 -6.60 -0.32 -22.04
N LYS A 117 -7.13 -1.53 -21.90
CA LYS A 117 -7.77 -2.00 -20.66
C LYS A 117 -6.79 -2.15 -19.50
N LEU A 118 -5.59 -2.65 -19.77
CA LEU A 118 -4.52 -2.69 -18.76
C LEU A 118 -4.11 -1.30 -18.29
N LYS A 119 -4.10 -0.30 -19.18
CA LYS A 119 -3.83 1.08 -18.75
C LYS A 119 -4.91 1.58 -17.78
N GLU A 120 -6.19 1.44 -18.16
CA GLU A 120 -7.34 1.83 -17.32
C GLU A 120 -7.33 1.12 -15.94
N ILE A 121 -7.00 -0.17 -15.92
CA ILE A 121 -6.89 -0.95 -14.69
C ILE A 121 -5.70 -0.51 -13.84
N ASN A 122 -4.54 -0.30 -14.45
CA ASN A 122 -3.36 0.13 -13.70
C ASN A 122 -3.56 1.50 -13.06
N GLU A 123 -4.23 2.43 -13.74
CA GLU A 123 -4.61 3.74 -13.17
C GLU A 123 -5.50 3.58 -11.94
N ARG A 124 -6.52 2.72 -12.01
CA ARG A 124 -7.39 2.41 -10.85
C ARG A 124 -6.63 1.75 -9.70
N ILE A 125 -5.69 0.85 -10.00
CA ILE A 125 -4.84 0.24 -8.98
C ILE A 125 -3.91 1.29 -8.36
N ASP A 126 -3.39 2.23 -9.14
CA ASP A 126 -2.58 3.34 -8.63
C ASP A 126 -3.38 4.22 -7.65
N ASP A 127 -4.59 4.61 -8.02
CA ASP A 127 -5.48 5.40 -7.15
C ASP A 127 -5.77 4.67 -5.83
N LEU A 128 -6.23 3.43 -5.90
CA LEU A 128 -6.48 2.60 -4.70
C LEU A 128 -5.22 2.41 -3.86
N SER A 129 -4.07 2.19 -4.50
CA SER A 129 -2.82 1.99 -3.77
C SER A 129 -2.38 3.22 -3.00
N ASN A 130 -2.63 4.42 -3.53
CA ASN A 130 -2.29 5.66 -2.84
C ASN A 130 -3.07 5.79 -1.53
N GLU A 131 -4.34 5.42 -1.55
CA GLU A 131 -5.21 5.46 -0.37
C GLU A 131 -4.85 4.36 0.63
N ILE A 132 -4.79 3.10 0.16
CA ILE A 132 -4.55 1.94 1.01
C ILE A 132 -3.18 2.04 1.68
N LEU A 133 -2.11 2.32 0.91
CA LEU A 133 -0.76 2.37 1.48
C LEU A 133 -0.57 3.58 2.39
N ALA A 134 -1.27 4.68 2.16
CA ALA A 134 -1.24 5.81 3.09
C ALA A 134 -1.91 5.44 4.42
N ALA A 135 -3.04 4.74 4.39
CA ALA A 135 -3.71 4.25 5.58
C ALA A 135 -2.85 3.22 6.35
N VAL A 136 -2.18 2.30 5.65
CA VAL A 136 -1.23 1.36 6.27
C VAL A 136 -0.09 2.10 6.95
N VAL A 137 0.49 3.11 6.30
CA VAL A 137 1.57 3.91 6.89
C VAL A 137 1.09 4.63 8.15
N GLU A 138 -0.12 5.18 8.11
CA GLU A 138 -0.70 5.88 9.26
C GLU A 138 -0.96 4.93 10.43
N ASP A 139 -1.58 3.77 10.17
CA ASP A 139 -1.83 2.71 11.15
C ASP A 139 -0.53 2.20 11.81
N ASP A 140 0.48 1.84 11.00
CA ASP A 140 1.78 1.37 11.49
C ASP A 140 2.52 2.42 12.35
N ILE A 141 2.26 3.71 12.14
CA ILE A 141 2.86 4.80 12.93
C ILE A 141 2.09 4.99 14.23
N GLN A 142 0.77 5.00 14.19
CA GLN A 142 -0.09 5.15 15.37
C GLN A 142 0.13 4.00 16.36
N ASP A 143 0.17 2.76 15.87
CA ASP A 143 0.47 1.58 16.70
C ASP A 143 1.82 1.73 17.41
N ALA A 144 2.79 2.34 16.75
CA ALA A 144 4.12 2.49 17.28
C ALA A 144 4.23 3.67 18.28
N GLU A 145 3.36 4.68 18.20
CA GLU A 145 3.23 5.73 19.21
C GLU A 145 2.60 5.21 20.51
N VAL A 146 1.57 4.36 20.42
CA VAL A 146 0.89 3.78 21.60
C VAL A 146 1.86 2.92 22.43
N ILE A 147 2.77 2.18 21.80
CA ILE A 147 3.76 1.34 22.49
C ILE A 147 4.81 2.17 23.25
N ASP A 148 5.10 3.40 22.81
CA ASP A 148 6.04 4.31 23.49
C ASP A 148 5.40 5.02 24.71
N GLU A 149 4.07 5.12 24.80
CA GLU A 149 3.37 5.74 25.94
C GLU A 149 3.17 4.79 27.14
N ASP A 150 3.17 3.48 26.90
CA ASP A 150 3.00 2.43 27.91
C ASP A 150 4.32 1.95 28.56
N GLN A 151 5.46 2.61 28.28
CA GLN A 151 6.80 2.31 28.84
C GLN A 151 7.36 3.47 29.70
#